data_AF-A0A4R3MMW4-F1
#
_entry.id   AF-A0A4R3MMW4-F1
#
_cell.length_a   1.000
_cell.length_b   1.000
_cell.length_c   1.000
_cell.angle_alpha   90.00
_cell.angle_beta   90.00
_cell.angle_gamma   90.00
#
_symmetry.space_group_name_H-M   'P 1'
#
loop_
_entity.id
_entity.type
_entity.pdbx_description
1 polymer ?
#
loop_
_entity_poly.entity_id
_entity_poly.type
_entity_poly.pdbx_seq_one_letter_code
_entity_poly.pdbx_strand_id
1 'polypeptide(L)'
;MAIEIKNNKDWLHSYNSHLILGSLAFAGAQDEMSLFSKLPSRIIEQIHNNTFKSFHFREAGITFSCEIEYSGYRDMQSFLLIPMENAVETYFSLNFSMNKQK
;
A
#
# COMPACT_ATOMS: atom_id res chain seq x y z
N MET A 1 -8.75 -4.77 -0.55
CA MET A 1 -8.33 -4.64 -1.96
C MET A 1 -7.29 -5.70 -2.21
N ALA A 2 -7.49 -6.55 -3.21
CA ALA A 2 -6.54 -7.58 -3.61
C ALA A 2 -6.14 -7.35 -5.06
N ILE A 3 -4.86 -7.43 -5.36
CA ILE A 3 -4.28 -7.24 -6.69
C ILE A 3 -3.29 -8.36 -6.93
N GLU A 4 -3.38 -9.00 -8.09
CA GLU A 4 -2.43 -10.01 -8.54
C GLU A 4 -2.06 -9.71 -10.00
N ILE A 5 -0.76 -9.70 -10.29
CA ILE A 5 -0.22 -9.43 -11.62
C ILE A 5 0.84 -10.50 -11.92
N LYS A 6 0.72 -11.15 -13.08
CA LYS A 6 1.61 -12.21 -13.54
C LYS A 6 2.16 -11.86 -14.92
N ASN A 7 3.45 -12.11 -15.11
CA ASN A 7 4.15 -11.98 -16.39
C ASN A 7 3.98 -10.61 -17.06
N ASN A 8 3.88 -9.56 -16.24
CA ASN A 8 3.86 -8.19 -16.72
C ASN A 8 5.28 -7.77 -17.14
N LYS A 9 5.40 -7.27 -18.36
CA LYS A 9 6.67 -6.85 -18.97
C LYS A 9 6.91 -5.34 -18.86
N ASP A 10 5.89 -4.60 -18.44
CA ASP A 10 5.96 -3.16 -18.27
C ASP A 10 6.38 -2.77 -16.85
N TRP A 11 6.70 -1.51 -16.66
CA TRP A 11 6.98 -0.98 -15.33
C TRP A 11 5.71 -0.96 -14.48
N LEU A 12 5.85 -1.25 -13.19
CA LEU A 12 4.75 -1.27 -12.25
C LEU A 12 4.89 -0.10 -11.27
N HIS A 13 3.97 0.85 -11.35
CA HIS A 13 3.86 1.94 -10.39
C HIS A 13 3.28 1.46 -9.06
N SER A 14 3.65 2.13 -7.96
CA SER A 14 3.10 1.83 -6.64
C SER A 14 1.59 2.06 -6.59
N TYR A 15 0.91 1.29 -5.74
CA TYR A 15 -0.51 1.49 -5.43
C TYR A 15 -0.75 2.52 -4.32
N ASN A 16 0.28 3.25 -3.88
CA ASN A 16 0.22 4.14 -2.72
C ASN A 16 -0.93 5.14 -2.79
N SER A 17 -1.19 5.78 -3.94
CA SER A 17 -2.30 6.72 -4.08
C SER A 17 -3.66 6.05 -3.81
N HIS A 18 -3.86 4.82 -4.28
CA HIS A 18 -5.09 4.05 -4.02
C HIS A 18 -5.20 3.68 -2.54
N LEU A 19 -4.10 3.23 -1.93
CA LEU A 19 -4.05 2.89 -0.51
C LEU A 19 -4.35 4.13 0.35
N ILE A 20 -3.76 5.28 0.04
CA ILE A 20 -3.96 6.55 0.75
C ILE A 20 -5.41 6.99 0.63
N LEU A 21 -5.95 7.08 -0.60
CA LEU A 21 -7.32 7.54 -0.82
C LEU A 21 -8.34 6.63 -0.11
N GLY A 22 -8.17 5.31 -0.21
CA GLY A 22 -9.01 4.35 0.51
C GLY A 22 -8.89 4.50 2.03
N SER A 23 -7.67 4.70 2.54
CA SER A 23 -7.40 4.88 3.96
C SER A 23 -8.00 6.15 4.53
N LEU A 24 -7.85 7.27 3.84
CA LEU A 24 -8.40 8.55 4.28
C LEU A 24 -9.92 8.56 4.19
N ALA A 25 -10.51 7.95 3.17
CA ALA A 25 -11.96 7.81 3.07
C ALA A 25 -12.53 6.96 4.21
N PHE A 26 -11.89 5.82 4.51
CA PHE A 26 -12.34 4.94 5.59
C PHE A 26 -12.15 5.56 6.98
N ALA A 27 -11.01 6.21 7.22
CA ALA A 27 -10.71 6.89 8.48
C ALA A 27 -11.57 8.15 8.68
N GLY A 28 -11.84 8.91 7.62
CA GLY A 28 -12.69 10.10 7.66
C GLY A 28 -14.16 9.80 7.94
N ALA A 29 -14.60 8.56 7.72
CA ALA A 29 -15.93 8.10 8.12
C ALA A 29 -16.02 7.70 9.61
N GLN A 30 -14.90 7.76 10.35
CA GLN A 30 -14.87 7.46 11.78
C GLN A 30 -14.96 8.75 12.61
N ASP A 31 -15.60 8.67 13.78
CA ASP A 31 -15.79 9.81 14.69
C ASP A 31 -14.46 10.38 15.22
N GLU A 32 -13.40 9.56 15.23
CA GLU A 32 -12.07 9.90 15.70
C GLU A 32 -11.30 10.84 14.74
N MET A 33 -11.74 11.01 13.49
CA MET A 33 -11.08 11.85 12.49
C MET A 33 -11.70 13.26 12.44
N SER A 34 -11.16 14.18 13.25
CA SER A 34 -11.53 15.60 13.23
C SER A 34 -10.67 16.42 12.25
N LEU A 35 -11.16 17.61 11.87
CA LEU A 35 -10.53 18.54 10.91
C LEU A 35 -9.07 18.92 11.22
N PHE A 36 -8.64 18.82 12.49
CA PHE A 36 -7.28 19.15 12.94
C PHE A 36 -6.44 17.94 13.34
N SER A 37 -6.92 16.73 13.02
CA SER A 37 -6.19 15.52 13.36
C SER A 37 -4.90 15.39 12.57
N LYS A 38 -3.83 14.93 13.22
CA LYS A 38 -2.58 14.50 12.56
C LYS A 38 -2.71 13.11 11.90
N LEU A 39 -3.89 12.50 12.01
CA LEU A 39 -4.18 11.18 11.48
C LEU A 39 -3.93 11.06 9.96
N PRO A 40 -4.38 12.01 9.10
CA PRO A 40 -4.12 11.92 7.67
C PRO A 40 -2.63 11.89 7.33
N SER A 41 -1.84 12.77 7.95
CA SER A 41 -0.40 12.84 7.68
C SER A 41 0.32 11.57 8.13
N ARG A 42 -0.07 10.99 9.28
CA ARG A 42 0.51 9.73 9.76
C ARG A 42 0.18 8.55 8.85
N ILE A 43 -1.07 8.44 8.40
CA ILE A 43 -1.49 7.39 7.45
C ILE A 43 -0.69 7.51 6.15
N ILE A 44 -0.57 8.72 5.59
CA ILE A 44 0.19 8.96 4.37
C ILE A 44 1.66 8.58 4.56
N GLU A 45 2.27 9.02 5.66
CA GLU A 45 3.67 8.72 5.98
C GLU A 45 3.92 7.21 6.13
N GLN A 46 3.05 6.49 6.84
CA GLN A 46 3.16 5.04 6.98
C GLN A 46 3.09 4.32 5.63
N ILE A 47 2.19 4.73 4.73
CA ILE A 47 2.07 4.12 3.40
C ILE A 47 3.30 4.43 2.55
N HIS A 48 3.77 5.68 2.52
CA HIS A 48 4.96 6.05 1.74
C HIS A 48 6.24 5.37 2.22
N ASN A 49 6.45 5.30 3.53
CA ASN A 49 7.65 4.68 4.11
C ASN A 49 7.71 3.15 3.89
N ASN A 50 6.57 2.53 3.57
CA ASN A 50 6.45 1.09 3.30
C ASN A 50 6.08 0.81 1.82
N THR A 51 6.46 1.69 0.90
CA THR A 51 6.29 1.44 -0.54
C THR A 51 6.93 0.10 -0.92
N PHE A 52 6.16 -0.77 -1.58
CA PHE A 52 6.51 -2.16 -1.94
C PHE A 52 6.94 -3.06 -0.77
N LYS A 53 6.57 -2.71 0.47
CA LYS A 53 6.84 -3.53 1.65
C LYS A 53 5.52 -3.88 2.35
N SER A 54 5.43 -5.10 2.88
CA SER A 54 4.35 -5.43 3.80
C SER A 54 4.39 -4.50 5.02
N PHE A 55 3.21 -4.11 5.51
CA PHE A 55 3.08 -3.31 6.72
C PHE A 55 1.83 -3.69 7.51
N HIS A 56 1.92 -3.46 8.81
CA HIS A 56 0.81 -3.59 9.74
C HIS A 56 0.91 -2.51 10.81
N PHE A 57 -0.09 -1.64 10.91
CA PHE A 57 -0.11 -0.60 11.93
C PHE A 57 -1.53 -0.28 12.38
N ARG A 58 -1.63 0.43 13.52
CA ARG A 58 -2.89 0.87 14.10
C ARG A 58 -2.90 2.38 14.25
N GLU A 59 -3.98 3.01 13.81
CA GLU A 59 -4.22 4.43 14.02
C GLU A 59 -5.72 4.68 14.24
N ALA A 60 -6.07 5.50 15.23
CA ALA A 60 -7.44 5.90 15.55
C ALA A 60 -8.49 4.75 15.57
N GLY A 61 -8.16 3.62 16.22
CA GLY A 61 -9.06 2.47 16.31
C GLY A 61 -9.17 1.63 15.04
N ILE A 62 -8.40 1.95 13.99
CA ILE A 62 -8.36 1.23 12.73
C ILE A 62 -7.03 0.48 12.63
N THR A 63 -7.12 -0.80 12.29
CA THR A 63 -5.96 -1.62 11.91
C THR A 63 -5.82 -1.61 10.39
N PHE A 64 -4.65 -1.21 9.92
CA PHE A 64 -4.24 -1.24 8.52
C PHE A 64 -3.28 -2.41 8.32
N SER A 65 -3.57 -3.27 7.34
CA SER A 65 -2.69 -4.37 6.95
C SER A 65 -2.51 -4.39 5.45
N CYS A 66 -1.27 -4.43 4.99
CA CYS A 66 -0.91 -4.61 3.59
C CYS A 66 0.13 -5.72 3.49
N GLU A 67 -0.18 -6.78 2.76
CA GLU A 67 0.77 -7.81 2.41
C GLU A 67 1.20 -7.63 0.97
N ILE A 68 2.51 -7.50 0.73
CA ILE A 68 3.09 -7.33 -0.59
C ILE A 68 4.12 -8.43 -0.83
N GLU A 69 3.99 -9.09 -1.97
CA GLU A 69 4.95 -10.08 -2.46
C GLU A 69 5.25 -9.77 -3.93
N TYR A 70 6.52 -9.77 -4.32
CA TYR A 70 6.89 -9.65 -5.72
C TYR A 70 8.21 -10.33 -6.04
N SER A 71 8.36 -10.75 -7.28
CA SER A 71 9.57 -11.36 -7.82
C SER A 71 9.76 -11.00 -9.29
N GLY A 72 11.00 -11.07 -9.77
CA GLY A 72 11.35 -10.69 -11.15
C GLY A 72 11.41 -9.18 -11.38
N TYR A 73 11.31 -8.36 -10.34
CA TYR A 73 11.41 -6.89 -10.41
C TYR A 73 12.59 -6.35 -9.61
N ARG A 74 13.12 -5.21 -10.06
CA ARG A 74 14.00 -4.32 -9.30
C ARG A 74 13.19 -3.16 -8.74
N ASP A 75 13.27 -2.96 -7.43
CA ASP A 75 12.74 -1.75 -6.76
C ASP A 75 13.71 -0.58 -6.94
N MET A 76 13.23 0.48 -7.58
CA MET A 76 13.99 1.69 -7.87
C MET A 76 13.86 2.75 -6.76
N GLN A 77 13.22 2.44 -5.63
CA GLN A 77 12.96 3.34 -4.50
C GLN A 77 12.27 4.67 -4.90
N SER A 78 11.60 4.66 -6.04
CA SER A 78 10.96 5.81 -6.70
C SER A 78 9.50 5.51 -7.03
N PHE A 79 8.83 4.71 -6.18
CA PHE A 79 7.46 4.24 -6.40
C PHE A 79 7.29 3.41 -7.69
N LEU A 80 8.38 2.79 -8.15
CA LEU A 80 8.44 2.04 -9.40
C LEU A 80 9.17 0.71 -9.23
N LEU A 81 8.54 -0.37 -9.72
CA LEU A 81 9.16 -1.67 -9.94
C LEU A 81 9.42 -1.85 -11.43
N ILE A 82 10.67 -2.19 -11.79
CA ILE A 82 11.08 -2.43 -13.18
C ILE A 82 11.38 -3.92 -13.35
N PRO A 83 10.80 -4.61 -14.35
CA PRO A 83 11.16 -6.00 -14.65
C PRO A 83 12.67 -6.15 -14.86
N MET A 84 13.27 -7.17 -14.26
CA MET A 84 14.69 -7.46 -14.49
C MET A 84 14.87 -8.04 -15.89
N GLU A 85 15.91 -7.61 -16.61
CA GLU A 85 16.19 -8.05 -17.99
C GLU A 85 16.32 -9.57 -18.14
N ASN A 86 16.78 -10.25 -17.08
CA ASN A 86 16.97 -11.70 -17.03
C ASN A 86 15.87 -12.44 -16.26
N ALA A 87 14.78 -11.79 -15.86
CA ALA A 87 13.67 -12.47 -15.21
C ALA A 87 12.95 -13.37 -16.22
N VAL A 88 12.81 -14.66 -15.88
CA VAL A 88 12.03 -15.62 -16.67
C VAL A 88 10.54 -15.31 -16.55
N GLU A 89 10.11 -14.95 -15.35
CA GLU A 89 8.74 -14.57 -15.00
C GLU A 89 8.74 -13.38 -14.04
N THR A 90 7.66 -12.62 -14.05
CA THR A 90 7.43 -11.54 -13.08
C THR A 90 6.15 -11.81 -12.31
N TYR A 91 6.16 -11.49 -11.03
CA TYR A 91 5.00 -11.65 -10.16
C TYR A 91 4.90 -10.48 -9.20
N PHE A 92 3.68 -9.99 -9.01
CA PHE A 92 3.36 -9.01 -7.99
C PHE A 92 1.99 -9.33 -7.38
N SER A 93 1.92 -9.28 -6.06
CA SER A 93 0.71 -9.44 -5.27
C SER A 93 0.64 -8.38 -4.19
N LEU A 94 -0.57 -7.85 -3.99
CA LEU A 94 -0.88 -6.90 -2.94
C LEU A 94 -2.23 -7.25 -2.33
N ASN A 95 -2.26 -7.45 -1.02
CA ASN A 95 -3.48 -7.65 -0.25
C ASN A 95 -3.57 -6.60 0.85
N PHE A 96 -4.47 -5.63 0.67
CA PHE A 96 -4.69 -4.53 1.59
C PHE A 96 -6.06 -4.64 2.28
N SER A 97 -6.08 -4.42 3.60
CA SER A 97 -7.30 -4.39 4.40
C SER A 97 -7.25 -3.31 5.48
N MET A 98 -8.44 -2.85 5.87
CA MET A 98 -8.65 -1.93 6.97
C MET A 98 -9.80 -2.45 7.83
N ASN A 99 -9.60 -2.50 9.14
CA ASN A 99 -10.61 -3.02 10.06
C ASN A 99 -10.77 -2.05 11.22
N LYS A 100 -11.99 -1.55 11.44
CA LYS A 100 -12.33 -0.86 12.69
C LYS A 100 -12.37 -1.88 13.80
N GLN A 101 -11.80 -1.54 14.94
CA GLN A 101 -11.96 -2.35 16.14
C GLN A 101 -13.31 -2.11 16.78
N LYS A 102 -13.87 -3.19 17.32
CA LYS A 102 -15.09 -3.15 18.12
C LYS A 102 -14.82 -2.55 19.49
#